data_AF-A0A2V4BRY6-F1
#
_entry.id   AF-A0A2V4BRY6-F1
#
_cell.length_a   1.000
_cell.length_b   1.000
_cell.length_c   1.000
_cell.angle_alpha   90.00
_cell.angle_beta   90.00
_cell.angle_gamma   90.00
#
_symmetry.space_group_name_H-M   'P 1'
#
loop_
_entity.id
_entity.type
_entity.pdbx_description
1 polymer ?
#
loop_
_entity_poly.entity_id
_entity_poly.type
_entity_poly.pdbx_seq_one_letter_code
_entity_poly.pdbx_strand_id
1 'polypeptide(L)'
;MIKELIGNGAHWIVYRITTVEKNLSKSIVFKEPLKNQNRDKNITNYNLILSSNLPTLSRFSKKNINAVEGIEAEDLNPINCDGYYVSPNTVRASENFASLLLKYIQNSQEIIPDEYKEVISHYMKHPEKIANDRDKLIEMKILKGAEKYVYENKISAISNFNSFLIKSKTDMKKASDNRLELFTDAFFFRISETTKEIDYKIADFDCIISHEKTNISQLDLLKGNMIYFETALIEFIEFFVEKVHKEAYITELKNVW
;
A
#
# COMPACT_ATOMS: atom_id res chain seq x y z
N MET A 1 -17.23 20.39 -2.20
CA MET A 1 -15.96 19.69 -1.95
C MET A 1 -16.11 18.89 -0.67
N ILE A 2 -15.77 17.61 -0.68
CA ILE A 2 -15.83 16.72 0.47
C ILE A 2 -14.40 16.32 0.81
N LYS A 3 -13.98 16.49 2.08
CA LYS A 3 -12.66 16.09 2.59
C LYS A 3 -12.86 14.90 3.54
N GLU A 4 -12.35 13.74 3.16
CA GLU A 4 -12.43 12.49 3.91
C GLU A 4 -11.04 12.10 4.40
N LEU A 5 -10.89 11.77 5.68
CA LEU A 5 -9.63 11.22 6.21
C LEU A 5 -9.52 9.74 5.79
N ILE A 6 -8.50 9.41 5.00
CA ILE A 6 -8.30 8.05 4.48
C ILE A 6 -7.03 7.38 5.01
N GLY A 7 -6.12 8.13 5.64
CA GLY A 7 -4.90 7.56 6.21
C GLY A 7 -4.22 8.50 7.20
N ASN A 8 -3.49 7.92 8.15
CA ASN A 8 -2.67 8.64 9.10
C ASN A 8 -1.39 7.83 9.35
N GLY A 9 -0.25 8.34 8.91
CA GLY A 9 1.05 7.71 9.07
C GLY A 9 1.98 8.54 9.96
N ALA A 10 3.23 8.10 10.11
CA ALA A 10 4.24 8.80 10.92
C ALA A 10 4.59 10.21 10.37
N HIS A 11 4.30 10.45 9.09
CA HIS A 11 4.79 11.59 8.33
C HIS A 11 3.68 12.42 7.69
N TRP A 12 2.52 11.81 7.45
CA TRP A 12 1.45 12.38 6.64
C TRP A 12 0.09 12.06 7.26
N ILE A 13 -0.78 13.07 7.28
CA ILE A 13 -2.22 12.85 7.36
C ILE A 13 -2.74 12.89 5.92
N VAL A 14 -3.45 11.84 5.51
CA VAL A 14 -3.84 11.62 4.12
C VAL A 14 -5.34 11.76 3.99
N TYR A 15 -5.76 12.67 3.12
CA TYR A 15 -7.16 12.93 2.84
C TYR A 15 -7.50 12.61 1.40
N ARG A 16 -8.70 12.09 1.17
CA ARG A 16 -9.35 12.14 -0.13
C ARG A 16 -10.15 13.43 -0.21
N ILE A 17 -9.94 14.19 -1.27
CA ILE A 17 -10.74 15.38 -1.58
C ILE A 17 -11.54 15.09 -2.84
N THR A 18 -12.85 15.08 -2.71
CA THR A 18 -13.78 14.81 -3.80
C THR A 18 -14.51 16.09 -4.20
N THR A 19 -14.48 16.39 -5.50
CA THR A 19 -15.21 17.49 -6.12
C THR A 19 -16.24 16.89 -7.07
N VAL A 20 -17.50 17.30 -6.88
CA VAL A 20 -18.63 16.86 -7.71
C VAL A 20 -19.04 18.04 -8.57
N GLU A 21 -18.89 17.90 -9.89
CA GLU A 21 -19.33 18.88 -10.87
C GLU A 21 -20.17 18.19 -11.94
N LYS A 22 -21.42 18.62 -12.15
CA LYS A 22 -22.29 18.18 -13.26
C LYS A 22 -22.28 16.65 -13.49
N ASN A 23 -22.48 15.87 -12.42
CA ASN A 23 -22.47 14.39 -12.40
C ASN A 23 -21.11 13.70 -12.64
N LEU A 24 -20.01 14.45 -12.71
CA LEU A 24 -18.65 13.92 -12.67
C LEU A 24 -18.08 14.11 -11.27
N SER A 25 -17.72 12.99 -10.64
CA SER A 25 -16.95 12.99 -9.39
C SER A 25 -15.48 12.84 -9.75
N LYS A 26 -14.66 13.80 -9.31
CA LYS A 26 -13.20 13.71 -9.38
C LYS A 26 -12.65 13.72 -7.96
N SER A 27 -11.72 12.81 -7.69
CA SER A 27 -11.03 12.76 -6.41
C SER A 27 -9.52 12.95 -6.58
N ILE A 28 -8.93 13.53 -5.56
CA ILE A 28 -7.49 13.71 -5.41
C ILE A 28 -7.11 13.18 -4.03
N VAL A 29 -5.85 12.80 -3.86
CA VAL A 29 -5.27 12.57 -2.54
C VAL A 29 -4.50 13.83 -2.12
N PHE A 30 -4.75 14.31 -0.91
CA PHE A 30 -4.00 15.39 -0.30
C PHE A 30 -3.25 14.88 0.92
N LYS A 31 -1.91 14.89 0.84
CA LYS A 31 -1.01 14.56 1.95
C LYS A 31 -0.65 15.85 2.71
N GLU A 32 -1.18 15.96 3.90
CA GLU A 32 -0.85 17.02 4.86
C GLU A 32 0.36 16.58 5.71
N PRO A 33 1.46 17.35 5.75
CA PRO A 33 2.65 16.95 6.48
C PRO A 33 2.44 17.02 8.00
N LEU A 34 2.89 15.99 8.71
CA LEU A 34 3.17 16.11 10.15
C LEU A 34 4.50 16.86 10.35
N LYS A 35 4.66 17.49 11.53
CA LYS A 35 5.77 18.43 11.84
C LYS A 35 7.13 17.99 11.25
N ASN A 36 7.86 18.95 10.66
CA ASN A 36 9.20 18.80 10.09
C ASN A 36 9.34 17.92 8.83
N GLN A 37 8.24 17.56 8.14
CA GLN A 37 8.41 16.75 6.94
C GLN A 37 8.97 17.47 5.70
N ASN A 38 9.92 16.83 5.03
CA ASN A 38 10.57 17.32 3.83
C ASN A 38 9.79 16.97 2.56
N ARG A 39 8.80 17.80 2.25
CA ARG A 39 8.00 17.72 1.01
C ARG A 39 8.87 17.79 -0.24
N ASP A 40 9.95 18.55 -0.21
CA ASP A 40 10.82 18.82 -1.36
C ASP A 40 11.57 17.56 -1.78
N LYS A 41 12.01 16.76 -0.81
CA LYS A 41 12.58 15.43 -1.05
C LYS A 41 11.55 14.51 -1.73
N ASN A 42 10.31 14.47 -1.25
CA ASN A 42 9.24 13.66 -1.87
C ASN A 42 8.97 14.05 -3.32
N ILE A 43 8.87 15.35 -3.60
CA ILE A 43 8.69 15.86 -4.97
C ILE A 43 9.91 15.52 -5.85
N THR A 44 11.12 15.65 -5.31
CA THR A 44 12.35 15.30 -6.02
C THR A 44 12.36 13.81 -6.40
N ASN A 45 12.06 12.95 -5.43
CA ASN A 45 11.97 11.50 -5.65
C ASN A 45 10.89 11.14 -6.67
N TYR A 46 9.70 11.75 -6.59
CA TYR A 46 8.65 11.59 -7.62
C TYR A 46 9.16 11.96 -9.02
N ASN A 47 9.79 13.11 -9.16
CA ASN A 47 10.30 13.57 -10.46
C ASN A 47 11.37 12.62 -11.03
N LEU A 48 12.22 12.06 -10.17
CA LEU A 48 13.19 11.04 -10.58
C LEU A 48 12.46 9.81 -11.15
N ILE A 49 11.50 9.23 -10.42
CA ILE A 49 10.71 8.07 -10.89
C ILE A 49 10.00 8.37 -12.21
N LEU A 50 9.35 9.54 -12.30
CA LEU A 50 8.64 9.97 -13.50
C LEU A 50 9.59 10.10 -14.69
N SER A 51 10.74 10.75 -14.51
CA SER A 51 11.74 10.95 -15.56
C SER A 51 12.41 9.64 -16.01
N SER A 52 12.50 8.66 -15.11
CA SER A 52 12.99 7.31 -15.41
C SER A 52 11.96 6.43 -16.12
N ASN A 53 10.76 6.94 -16.46
CA ASN A 53 9.70 6.19 -17.12
C ASN A 53 9.35 4.88 -16.39
N LEU A 54 9.23 4.98 -15.07
CA LEU A 54 8.76 3.91 -14.19
C LEU A 54 7.27 4.09 -13.88
N PRO A 55 6.53 3.00 -13.60
CA PRO A 55 5.11 3.09 -13.23
C PRO A 55 4.94 3.91 -11.95
N THR A 56 4.27 5.06 -12.03
CA THR A 56 4.05 5.96 -10.90
C THR A 56 2.76 6.76 -11.05
N LEU A 57 2.53 7.68 -10.13
CA LEU A 57 1.37 8.55 -10.13
C LEU A 57 1.40 9.50 -11.33
N SER A 58 0.26 9.66 -11.98
CA SER A 58 0.05 10.64 -13.05
C SER A 58 0.18 12.09 -12.57
N ARG A 59 0.09 12.31 -11.25
CA ARG A 59 0.20 13.63 -10.64
C ARG A 59 0.71 13.52 -9.20
N PHE A 60 1.69 14.35 -8.87
CA PHE A 60 2.20 14.52 -7.50
C PHE A 60 2.93 15.86 -7.38
N SER A 61 2.35 16.83 -6.66
CA SER A 61 2.86 18.22 -6.65
C SER A 61 2.50 18.96 -5.36
N LYS A 62 3.31 19.96 -4.99
CA LYS A 62 3.00 20.82 -3.82
C LYS A 62 1.68 21.56 -4.07
N LYS A 63 0.84 21.65 -3.03
CA LYS A 63 -0.45 22.33 -3.09
C LYS A 63 -0.76 23.03 -1.78
N ASN A 64 -1.39 24.18 -1.85
CA ASN A 64 -1.99 24.84 -0.70
C ASN A 64 -3.52 24.69 -0.78
N ILE A 65 -4.13 24.13 0.27
CA ILE A 65 -5.58 24.00 0.41
C ILE A 65 -5.96 24.59 1.77
N ASN A 66 -6.78 25.65 1.77
CA ASN A 66 -7.26 26.32 2.99
C ASN A 66 -6.12 26.72 3.95
N ALA A 67 -5.06 27.34 3.42
CA ALA A 67 -3.85 27.75 4.14
C ALA A 67 -2.99 26.61 4.70
N VAL A 68 -3.33 25.36 4.40
CA VAL A 68 -2.50 24.19 4.71
C VAL A 68 -1.71 23.82 3.46
N GLU A 69 -0.39 23.89 3.57
CA GLU A 69 0.50 23.46 2.51
C GLU A 69 0.82 21.96 2.62
N GLY A 70 0.51 21.20 1.57
CA GLY A 70 0.77 19.76 1.50
C GLY A 70 1.14 19.33 0.08
N ILE A 71 0.87 18.06 -0.22
CA ILE A 71 1.08 17.48 -1.54
C ILE A 71 -0.26 16.99 -2.09
N GLU A 72 -0.59 17.42 -3.29
CA GLU A 72 -1.67 16.88 -4.10
C GLU A 72 -1.14 15.72 -4.96
N ALA A 73 -1.85 14.60 -4.94
CA ALA A 73 -1.51 13.36 -5.63
C ALA A 73 -2.71 12.81 -6.44
N GLU A 74 -2.44 11.93 -7.39
CA GLU A 74 -3.44 11.04 -7.97
C GLU A 74 -4.13 10.22 -6.86
N ASP A 75 -5.46 10.10 -6.91
CA ASP A 75 -6.17 9.11 -6.12
C ASP A 75 -6.11 7.78 -6.87
N LEU A 76 -5.40 6.80 -6.29
CA LEU A 76 -5.27 5.47 -6.88
C LEU A 76 -6.56 4.66 -6.80
N ASN A 77 -7.46 5.01 -5.88
CA ASN A 77 -8.69 4.25 -5.60
C ASN A 77 -9.92 5.17 -5.68
N PRO A 78 -10.19 5.85 -6.81
CA PRO A 78 -11.38 6.67 -6.96
C PRO A 78 -12.65 5.82 -6.88
N ILE A 79 -13.80 6.45 -6.65
CA ILE A 79 -15.10 5.78 -6.42
C ILE A 79 -15.46 4.74 -7.49
N ASN A 80 -15.03 4.94 -8.74
CA ASN A 80 -15.29 4.03 -9.86
C ASN A 80 -13.97 3.49 -10.45
N CYS A 81 -13.16 2.81 -9.65
CA CYS A 81 -11.94 2.17 -10.12
C CYS A 81 -12.17 0.72 -10.56
N ASP A 82 -11.45 0.29 -11.59
CA ASP A 82 -11.36 -1.12 -11.98
C ASP A 82 -10.30 -1.82 -11.13
N GLY A 83 -10.74 -2.34 -9.98
CA GLY A 83 -9.87 -2.89 -8.96
C GLY A 83 -9.17 -1.83 -8.12
N TYR A 84 -8.67 -2.25 -6.96
CA TYR A 84 -8.04 -1.38 -5.98
C TYR A 84 -6.53 -1.55 -5.92
N TYR A 85 -5.79 -0.44 -5.93
CA TYR A 85 -4.39 -0.42 -5.53
C TYR A 85 -4.28 -0.58 -4.01
N VAL A 86 -3.48 -1.55 -3.58
CA VAL A 86 -3.21 -1.84 -2.17
C VAL A 86 -1.72 -1.94 -1.91
N SER A 87 -1.29 -1.53 -0.72
CA SER A 87 0.08 -1.72 -0.26
C SER A 87 0.16 -2.85 0.77
N PRO A 88 1.07 -3.82 0.60
CA PRO A 88 1.35 -4.83 1.63
C PRO A 88 1.83 -4.21 2.94
N ASN A 89 2.51 -3.05 2.88
CA ASN A 89 2.97 -2.33 4.06
C ASN A 89 1.81 -1.96 4.99
N THR A 90 0.66 -1.54 4.43
CA THR A 90 -0.55 -1.22 5.21
C THR A 90 -0.97 -2.43 6.06
N VAL A 91 -0.96 -3.64 5.50
CA VAL A 91 -1.34 -4.87 6.21
C VAL A 91 -0.30 -5.26 7.24
N ARG A 92 0.99 -5.19 6.89
CA ARG A 92 2.09 -5.51 7.81
C ARG A 92 2.08 -4.60 9.04
N ALA A 93 1.89 -3.29 8.84
CA ALA A 93 1.87 -2.28 9.89
C ALA A 93 0.53 -2.23 10.66
N SER A 94 -0.53 -2.84 10.13
CA SER A 94 -1.84 -2.82 10.78
C SER A 94 -1.86 -3.60 12.09
N GLU A 95 -2.58 -3.03 13.06
CA GLU A 95 -2.91 -3.68 14.31
C GLU A 95 -3.71 -4.96 14.03
N ASN A 96 -3.42 -6.02 14.79
CA ASN A 96 -4.23 -7.23 14.77
C ASN A 96 -5.27 -7.22 15.89
N PHE A 97 -6.29 -8.04 15.73
CA PHE A 97 -7.41 -8.09 16.64
C PHE A 97 -7.02 -8.52 18.06
N ALA A 98 -6.03 -9.42 18.21
CA ALA A 98 -5.52 -9.82 19.52
C ALA A 98 -4.91 -8.63 20.29
N SER A 99 -4.13 -7.78 19.62
CA SER A 99 -3.57 -6.56 20.21
C SER A 99 -4.66 -5.57 20.61
N LEU A 100 -5.67 -5.37 19.75
CA LEU A 100 -6.80 -4.51 20.06
C LEU A 100 -7.60 -5.01 21.27
N LEU A 101 -7.90 -6.32 21.33
CA LEU A 101 -8.57 -6.95 22.47
C LEU A 101 -7.81 -6.75 23.78
N LEU A 102 -6.49 -6.94 23.76
CA LEU A 102 -5.66 -6.73 24.96
C LEU A 102 -5.74 -5.30 25.47
N LYS A 103 -5.74 -4.30 24.59
CA LYS A 103 -5.91 -2.89 24.98
C LYS A 103 -7.26 -2.63 25.65
N TYR A 104 -8.34 -3.26 25.17
CA TYR A 104 -9.64 -3.18 25.84
C TYR A 104 -9.64 -3.82 27.22
N ILE A 105 -9.11 -5.04 27.33
CA ILE A 105 -9.03 -5.74 28.61
C ILE A 105 -8.23 -4.93 29.65
N GLN A 106 -7.19 -4.22 29.18
CA GLN A 106 -6.33 -3.38 30.02
C GLN A 106 -6.90 -1.97 30.30
N ASN A 107 -8.09 -1.64 29.81
CA ASN A 107 -8.67 -0.29 29.84
C ASN A 107 -7.73 0.80 29.26
N SER A 108 -6.81 0.43 28.37
CA SER A 108 -5.88 1.39 27.72
C SER A 108 -6.45 1.97 26.42
N GLN A 109 -7.65 1.51 26.01
CA GLN A 109 -8.40 2.05 24.89
C GLN A 109 -9.89 2.14 25.24
N GLU A 110 -10.46 3.35 25.17
CA GLU A 110 -11.85 3.61 25.60
C GLU A 110 -12.88 3.37 24.49
N ILE A 111 -12.50 3.46 23.21
CA ILE A 111 -13.46 3.50 22.08
C ILE A 111 -13.24 2.34 21.11
N ILE A 112 -14.13 1.34 21.19
CA ILE A 112 -14.23 0.23 20.22
C ILE A 112 -14.69 0.77 18.86
N PRO A 113 -13.93 0.56 17.77
CA PRO A 113 -14.43 0.87 16.42
C PRO A 113 -15.72 0.10 16.17
N ASP A 114 -16.76 0.77 15.67
CA ASP A 114 -18.10 0.20 15.50
C ASP A 114 -18.09 -1.14 14.76
N GLU A 115 -17.28 -1.23 13.71
CA GLU A 115 -17.10 -2.42 12.88
C GLU A 115 -16.58 -3.66 13.63
N TYR A 116 -15.95 -3.48 14.79
CA TYR A 116 -15.39 -4.56 15.61
C TYR A 116 -16.12 -4.76 16.94
N LYS A 117 -17.14 -3.94 17.24
CA LYS A 117 -17.88 -3.98 18.52
C LYS A 117 -18.47 -5.35 18.81
N GLU A 118 -19.11 -5.98 17.83
CA GLU A 118 -19.77 -7.27 18.02
C GLU A 118 -18.76 -8.38 18.30
N VAL A 119 -17.66 -8.41 17.54
CA VAL A 119 -16.61 -9.42 17.70
C VAL A 119 -15.89 -9.25 19.04
N ILE A 120 -15.56 -8.01 19.43
CA ILE A 120 -14.96 -7.73 20.74
C ILE A 120 -15.92 -8.14 21.86
N SER A 121 -17.20 -7.77 21.75
CA SER A 121 -18.22 -8.14 22.73
C SER A 121 -18.38 -9.66 22.85
N HIS A 122 -18.24 -10.40 21.75
CA HIS A 122 -18.27 -11.87 21.78
C HIS A 122 -17.14 -12.43 22.63
N TYR A 123 -15.89 -12.02 22.37
CA TYR A 123 -14.73 -12.51 23.13
C TYR A 123 -14.72 -12.02 24.58
N MET A 124 -15.28 -10.83 24.86
CA MET A 124 -15.46 -10.36 26.23
C MET A 124 -16.47 -11.19 27.03
N LYS A 125 -17.52 -11.69 26.39
CA LYS A 125 -18.51 -12.61 27.01
C LYS A 125 -18.01 -14.04 27.13
N HIS A 126 -17.04 -14.42 26.30
CA HIS A 126 -16.49 -15.78 26.19
C HIS A 126 -14.96 -15.77 26.19
N PRO A 127 -14.30 -15.30 27.28
CA PRO A 127 -12.85 -15.14 27.32
C PRO A 127 -12.09 -16.46 27.13
N GLU A 128 -12.70 -17.59 27.47
CA GLU A 128 -12.15 -18.94 27.25
C GLU A 128 -11.85 -19.23 25.78
N LYS A 129 -12.57 -18.59 24.85
CA LYS A 129 -12.36 -18.77 23.40
C LYS A 129 -11.12 -18.06 22.88
N ILE A 130 -10.61 -17.06 23.59
CA ILE A 130 -9.43 -16.29 23.14
C ILE A 130 -8.21 -17.19 23.00
N ALA A 131 -8.02 -18.14 23.92
CA ALA A 131 -6.92 -19.09 23.86
C ALA A 131 -7.02 -20.02 22.64
N ASN A 132 -8.24 -20.47 22.31
CA ASN A 132 -8.48 -21.36 21.18
C ASN A 132 -8.39 -20.64 19.83
N ASP A 133 -8.76 -19.36 19.79
CA ASP A 133 -8.79 -18.55 18.57
C ASP A 133 -7.54 -17.67 18.41
N ARG A 134 -6.50 -17.88 19.23
CA ARG A 134 -5.34 -16.97 19.30
C ARG A 134 -4.73 -16.69 17.92
N ASP A 135 -4.46 -17.73 17.13
CA ASP A 135 -3.81 -17.58 15.83
C ASP A 135 -4.71 -16.82 14.86
N LYS A 136 -6.01 -17.14 14.85
CA LYS A 136 -7.02 -16.40 14.08
C LYS A 136 -7.07 -14.92 14.47
N LEU A 137 -7.02 -14.60 15.76
CA LEU A 137 -7.05 -13.22 16.24
C LEU A 137 -5.78 -12.43 15.88
N ILE A 138 -4.64 -13.11 15.75
CA ILE A 138 -3.38 -12.51 15.27
C ILE A 138 -3.42 -12.28 13.75
N GLU A 139 -4.01 -13.20 13.00
CA GLU A 139 -4.18 -13.10 11.54
C GLU A 139 -5.26 -12.06 11.14
N MET A 140 -6.24 -11.80 12.01
CA MET A 140 -7.27 -10.80 11.77
C MET A 140 -6.71 -9.38 11.90
N LYS A 141 -6.36 -8.78 10.76
CA LYS A 141 -5.87 -7.40 10.64
C LYS A 141 -6.99 -6.38 10.68
N ILE A 142 -6.74 -5.25 11.36
CA ILE A 142 -7.64 -4.11 11.42
C ILE A 142 -7.29 -3.15 10.29
N LEU A 143 -8.10 -3.20 9.24
CA LEU A 143 -7.89 -2.49 7.98
C LEU A 143 -9.09 -1.62 7.65
N LYS A 144 -8.92 -0.67 6.75
CA LYS A 144 -9.99 0.20 6.24
C LYS A 144 -9.88 0.35 4.72
N GLY A 145 -10.95 0.82 4.09
CA GLY A 145 -10.96 1.20 2.68
C GLY A 145 -10.58 0.06 1.73
N ALA A 146 -9.77 0.40 0.72
CA ALA A 146 -9.32 -0.50 -0.34
C ALA A 146 -8.59 -1.73 0.21
N GLU A 147 -7.66 -1.55 1.14
CA GLU A 147 -6.90 -2.65 1.72
C GLU A 147 -7.80 -3.63 2.48
N LYS A 148 -8.78 -3.13 3.25
CA LYS A 148 -9.77 -4.00 3.90
C LYS A 148 -10.54 -4.83 2.88
N TYR A 149 -11.05 -4.17 1.85
CA TYR A 149 -11.87 -4.82 0.82
C TYR A 149 -11.11 -5.98 0.16
N VAL A 150 -9.89 -5.73 -0.33
CA VAL A 150 -9.10 -6.78 -1.00
C VAL A 150 -8.61 -7.85 -0.02
N TYR A 151 -8.31 -7.47 1.23
CA TYR A 151 -7.91 -8.42 2.26
C TYR A 151 -9.04 -9.39 2.63
N GLU A 152 -10.29 -8.93 2.64
CA GLU A 152 -11.47 -9.75 2.95
C GLU A 152 -11.98 -10.52 1.71
N ASN A 153 -11.90 -9.94 0.51
CA ASN A 153 -12.37 -10.52 -0.75
C ASN A 153 -11.21 -11.03 -1.60
N LYS A 154 -10.35 -11.87 -1.01
CA LYS A 154 -9.11 -12.39 -1.59
C LYS A 154 -9.17 -12.60 -3.12
N ILE A 155 -8.07 -12.29 -3.79
CA ILE A 155 -7.88 -12.49 -5.22
C ILE A 155 -7.79 -13.99 -5.51
N SER A 156 -8.67 -14.49 -6.37
CA SER A 156 -8.69 -15.88 -6.80
C SER A 156 -7.81 -16.17 -8.02
N ALA A 157 -7.52 -15.17 -8.87
CA ALA A 157 -6.70 -15.37 -10.06
C ALA A 157 -6.01 -14.07 -10.52
N ILE A 158 -4.83 -14.26 -11.11
CA ILE A 158 -4.03 -13.24 -11.78
C ILE A 158 -3.71 -13.75 -13.19
N SER A 159 -4.31 -13.13 -14.21
CA SER A 159 -4.31 -13.64 -15.58
C SER A 159 -2.99 -13.42 -16.33
N ASN A 160 -2.27 -12.34 -16.04
CA ASN A 160 -1.05 -11.93 -16.75
C ASN A 160 0.24 -12.13 -15.94
N PHE A 161 0.22 -12.92 -14.87
CA PHE A 161 1.30 -12.99 -13.87
C PHE A 161 2.70 -13.16 -14.48
N ASN A 162 2.89 -14.12 -15.40
CA ASN A 162 4.21 -14.38 -16.01
C ASN A 162 4.72 -13.18 -16.82
N SER A 163 3.85 -12.56 -17.63
CA SER A 163 4.21 -11.36 -18.40
C SER A 163 4.50 -10.16 -17.48
N PHE A 164 3.78 -10.06 -16.36
CA PHE A 164 4.01 -9.06 -15.34
C PHE A 164 5.38 -9.21 -14.69
N LEU A 165 5.82 -10.44 -14.36
CA LEU A 165 7.15 -10.69 -13.77
C LEU A 165 8.29 -10.25 -14.70
N ILE A 166 8.15 -10.51 -16.01
CA ILE A 166 9.15 -10.09 -17.00
C ILE A 166 9.20 -8.55 -17.09
N LYS A 167 8.03 -7.91 -17.11
CA LYS A 167 7.92 -6.45 -17.14
C LYS A 167 8.51 -5.81 -15.88
N SER A 168 8.16 -6.30 -14.69
CA SER A 168 8.63 -5.73 -13.42
C SER A 168 10.15 -5.89 -13.26
N LYS A 169 10.73 -7.02 -13.67
CA LYS A 169 12.20 -7.19 -13.73
C LYS A 169 12.87 -6.15 -14.62
N THR A 170 12.28 -5.86 -15.78
CA THR A 170 12.76 -4.81 -16.69
C THR A 170 12.67 -3.43 -16.05
N ASP A 171 11.58 -3.14 -15.35
CA ASP A 171 11.41 -1.89 -14.63
C ASP A 171 12.38 -1.76 -13.43
N MET A 172 12.68 -2.86 -12.71
CA MET A 172 13.70 -2.85 -11.63
C MET A 172 15.10 -2.57 -12.18
N LYS A 173 15.45 -3.16 -13.32
CA LYS A 173 16.68 -2.83 -14.04
C LYS A 173 16.72 -1.34 -14.42
N LYS A 174 15.62 -0.82 -14.95
CA LYS A 174 15.51 0.59 -15.33
C LYS A 174 15.71 1.52 -14.13
N ALA A 175 15.15 1.18 -12.96
CA ALA A 175 15.40 1.94 -11.73
C ALA A 175 16.90 1.94 -11.35
N SER A 176 17.55 0.78 -11.38
CA SER A 176 18.98 0.65 -11.06
C SER A 176 19.90 1.37 -12.05
N ASP A 177 19.57 1.32 -13.35
CA ASP A 177 20.27 2.06 -14.41
C ASP A 177 20.20 3.57 -14.16
N ASN A 178 19.06 4.06 -13.63
CA ASN A 178 18.85 5.45 -13.21
C ASN A 178 19.36 5.75 -11.79
N ARG A 179 20.13 4.84 -11.17
CA ARG A 179 20.73 5.01 -9.84
C ARG A 179 19.69 5.18 -8.72
N LEU A 180 18.53 4.55 -8.87
CA LEU A 180 17.44 4.60 -7.90
C LEU A 180 17.36 3.29 -7.12
N GLU A 181 17.25 3.41 -5.80
CA GLU A 181 16.91 2.30 -4.90
C GLU A 181 15.46 2.47 -4.42
N LEU A 182 14.67 1.41 -4.59
CA LEU A 182 13.24 1.37 -4.30
C LEU A 182 12.97 0.36 -3.18
N PHE A 183 12.59 0.83 -1.99
CA PHE A 183 12.28 -0.06 -0.87
C PHE A 183 10.89 -0.68 -1.02
N THR A 184 10.67 -1.81 -0.33
CA THR A 184 9.45 -2.62 -0.35
C THR A 184 8.16 -1.80 -0.26
N ASP A 185 8.16 -0.77 0.58
CA ASP A 185 6.99 0.04 0.92
C ASP A 185 6.57 1.00 -0.20
N ALA A 186 7.45 1.22 -1.19
CA ALA A 186 7.17 2.08 -2.33
C ALA A 186 6.08 1.53 -3.27
N PHE A 187 5.87 0.21 -3.26
CA PHE A 187 5.07 -0.51 -4.24
C PHE A 187 3.60 -0.69 -3.82
N PHE A 188 2.70 -0.35 -4.75
CA PHE A 188 1.26 -0.55 -4.63
C PHE A 188 0.80 -1.40 -5.80
N PHE A 189 0.08 -2.48 -5.53
CA PHE A 189 -0.36 -3.46 -6.53
C PHE A 189 -1.87 -3.42 -6.69
N ARG A 190 -2.35 -3.72 -7.89
CA ARG A 190 -3.78 -3.82 -8.21
C ARG A 190 -4.04 -5.03 -9.09
N ILE A 191 -5.17 -5.69 -8.87
CA ILE A 191 -5.77 -6.60 -9.86
C ILE A 191 -6.98 -5.92 -10.47
N SER A 192 -7.01 -5.79 -11.79
CA SER A 192 -8.22 -5.34 -12.51
C SER A 192 -9.38 -6.28 -12.22
N GLU A 193 -10.55 -5.74 -11.88
CA GLU A 193 -11.75 -6.55 -11.71
C GLU A 193 -12.23 -7.11 -13.06
N THR A 194 -12.00 -6.36 -14.14
CA THR A 194 -12.42 -6.67 -15.50
C THR A 194 -11.53 -7.72 -16.17
N THR A 195 -10.21 -7.50 -16.19
CA THR A 195 -9.25 -8.35 -16.94
C THR A 195 -8.55 -9.37 -16.07
N LYS A 196 -8.65 -9.23 -14.74
CA LYS A 196 -7.88 -10.01 -13.75
C LYS A 196 -6.36 -9.85 -13.89
N GLU A 197 -5.92 -8.81 -14.59
CA GLU A 197 -4.51 -8.51 -14.77
C GLU A 197 -3.97 -7.76 -13.57
N ILE A 198 -2.76 -8.13 -13.15
CA ILE A 198 -1.98 -7.40 -12.17
C ILE A 198 -1.24 -6.23 -12.82
N ASP A 199 -1.19 -5.12 -12.11
CA ASP A 199 -0.21 -4.07 -12.32
C ASP A 199 0.27 -3.48 -10.98
N TYR A 200 1.22 -2.54 -11.07
CA TYR A 200 1.73 -1.84 -9.89
C TYR A 200 2.06 -0.38 -10.21
N LYS A 201 2.11 0.43 -9.16
CA LYS A 201 2.62 1.80 -9.17
C LYS A 201 3.57 2.02 -8.01
N ILE A 202 4.56 2.89 -8.23
CA ILE A 202 5.41 3.46 -7.18
C ILE A 202 4.71 4.71 -6.65
N ALA A 203 4.33 4.71 -5.37
CA ALA A 203 3.51 5.76 -4.79
C ALA A 203 3.92 6.23 -3.38
N ASP A 204 4.87 5.54 -2.72
CA ASP A 204 5.52 6.05 -1.51
C ASP A 204 6.93 6.54 -1.80
N PHE A 205 7.09 7.86 -1.94
CA PHE A 205 8.35 8.50 -2.33
C PHE A 205 9.29 8.74 -1.15
N ASP A 206 8.86 8.50 0.09
CA ASP A 206 9.77 8.45 1.24
C ASP A 206 10.69 7.22 1.18
N CYS A 207 10.25 6.18 0.46
CA CYS A 207 10.90 4.88 0.30
C CYS A 207 11.80 4.81 -0.94
N ILE A 208 12.33 5.96 -1.38
CA ILE A 208 13.17 6.08 -2.57
C ILE A 208 14.45 6.81 -2.23
N ILE A 209 15.58 6.24 -2.64
CA ILE A 209 16.91 6.84 -2.48
C ILE A 209 17.58 6.97 -3.85
N SER A 210 18.08 8.18 -4.14
CA SER A 210 18.95 8.42 -5.29
C SER A 210 20.41 8.25 -4.89
N HIS A 211 21.12 7.48 -5.71
CA HIS A 211 22.53 7.13 -5.53
C HIS A 211 23.44 7.78 -6.58
N GLU A 212 23.00 8.86 -7.22
CA GLU A 212 23.80 9.59 -8.24
C GLU A 212 25.21 9.98 -7.77
N LYS A 213 25.37 10.24 -6.47
CA LYS A 213 26.63 10.71 -5.87
C LYS A 213 27.35 9.63 -5.06
N THR A 214 26.95 8.37 -5.16
CA THR A 214 27.56 7.26 -4.41
C THR A 214 28.32 6.32 -5.34
N ASN A 215 29.23 5.53 -4.76
CA ASN A 215 30.03 4.55 -5.50
C ASN A 215 29.35 3.17 -5.61
N ILE A 216 28.04 3.09 -5.34
CA ILE A 216 27.33 1.82 -5.38
C ILE A 216 27.22 1.32 -6.83
N SER A 217 27.58 0.05 -7.05
CA SER A 217 27.56 -0.54 -8.39
C SER A 217 26.12 -0.68 -8.91
N GLN A 218 25.93 -0.64 -10.23
CA GLN A 218 24.61 -0.85 -10.83
C GLN A 218 24.08 -2.27 -10.53
N LEU A 219 24.99 -3.24 -10.44
CA LEU A 219 24.66 -4.62 -10.11
C LEU A 219 24.13 -4.77 -8.68
N ASP A 220 24.73 -4.06 -7.72
CA ASP A 220 24.26 -4.11 -6.33
C ASP A 220 22.90 -3.40 -6.17
N LEU A 221 22.70 -2.26 -6.86
CA LEU A 221 21.39 -1.62 -6.92
C LEU A 221 20.33 -2.52 -7.57
N LEU A 222 20.70 -3.26 -8.61
CA LEU A 222 19.79 -4.22 -9.26
C LEU A 222 19.40 -5.32 -8.29
N LYS A 223 20.37 -5.93 -7.60
CA LYS A 223 20.10 -6.96 -6.59
C LYS A 223 19.19 -6.42 -5.48
N GLY A 224 19.47 -5.22 -4.97
CA GLY A 224 18.64 -4.58 -3.94
C GLY A 224 17.20 -4.35 -4.40
N ASN A 225 17.01 -3.70 -5.56
CA ASN A 225 15.69 -3.46 -6.12
C ASN A 225 14.92 -4.76 -6.39
N MET A 226 15.61 -5.79 -6.86
CA MET A 226 15.00 -7.11 -7.05
C MET A 226 14.56 -7.71 -5.69
N ILE A 227 15.39 -7.67 -4.66
CA ILE A 227 15.00 -8.20 -3.34
C ILE A 227 13.80 -7.43 -2.76
N TYR A 228 13.79 -6.10 -2.86
CA TYR A 228 12.70 -5.28 -2.31
C TYR A 228 11.37 -5.48 -3.07
N PHE A 229 11.41 -5.55 -4.39
CA PHE A 229 10.19 -5.80 -5.17
C PHE A 229 9.69 -7.24 -4.98
N GLU A 230 10.59 -8.24 -4.95
CA GLU A 230 10.22 -9.63 -4.65
C GLU A 230 9.52 -9.72 -3.31
N THR A 231 10.10 -9.10 -2.28
CA THR A 231 9.52 -9.04 -0.93
C THR A 231 8.12 -8.42 -0.97
N ALA A 232 7.96 -7.28 -1.66
CA ALA A 232 6.67 -6.61 -1.77
C ALA A 232 5.62 -7.48 -2.49
N LEU A 233 6.01 -8.17 -3.56
CA LEU A 233 5.11 -9.03 -4.32
C LEU A 233 4.75 -10.31 -3.56
N ILE A 234 5.70 -10.92 -2.82
CA ILE A 234 5.42 -12.06 -1.94
C ILE A 234 4.42 -11.65 -0.86
N GLU A 235 4.64 -10.52 -0.19
CA GLU A 235 3.71 -10.02 0.82
C GLU A 235 2.33 -9.70 0.21
N PHE A 236 2.29 -9.14 -1.00
CA PHE A 236 1.03 -8.95 -1.72
C PHE A 236 0.29 -10.28 -1.92
N ILE A 237 0.99 -11.32 -2.41
CA ILE A 237 0.40 -12.65 -2.60
C ILE A 237 -0.07 -13.22 -1.26
N GLU A 238 0.74 -13.11 -0.20
CA GLU A 238 0.41 -13.63 1.12
C GLU A 238 -0.79 -12.93 1.75
N PHE A 239 -0.91 -11.62 1.60
CA PHE A 239 -1.99 -10.86 2.22
C PHE A 239 -3.26 -10.82 1.39
N PHE A 240 -3.19 -10.88 0.06
CA PHE A 240 -4.34 -10.57 -0.78
C PHE A 240 -4.78 -11.70 -1.70
N VAL A 241 -3.99 -12.77 -1.89
CA VAL A 241 -4.38 -13.91 -2.73
C VAL A 241 -4.97 -15.04 -1.88
N GLU A 242 -5.94 -15.76 -2.44
CA GLU A 242 -6.54 -16.93 -1.82
C GLU A 242 -5.48 -18.00 -1.49
N LYS A 243 -5.57 -18.59 -0.30
CA LYS A 243 -4.57 -19.53 0.24
C LYS A 243 -4.23 -20.66 -0.73
N VAL A 244 -5.22 -21.18 -1.45
CA VAL A 244 -5.06 -22.31 -2.39
C VAL A 244 -4.20 -21.97 -3.61
N HIS A 245 -3.99 -20.69 -3.92
CA HIS A 245 -3.26 -20.24 -5.11
C HIS A 245 -1.88 -19.65 -4.79
N LYS A 246 -1.58 -19.32 -3.53
CA LYS A 246 -0.34 -18.65 -3.12
C LYS A 246 0.93 -19.37 -3.53
N GLU A 247 1.00 -20.67 -3.25
CA GLU A 247 2.20 -21.48 -3.51
C GLU A 247 2.57 -21.50 -5.00
N ALA A 248 1.56 -21.56 -5.87
CA ALA A 248 1.77 -21.54 -7.32
C ALA A 248 2.40 -20.21 -7.77
N TYR A 249 1.88 -19.08 -7.31
CA TYR A 249 2.43 -17.76 -7.67
C TYR A 249 3.81 -17.51 -7.06
N ILE A 250 4.05 -17.92 -5.82
CA ILE A 250 5.37 -17.76 -5.18
C ILE A 250 6.42 -18.63 -5.86
N THR A 251 6.07 -19.86 -6.25
CA THR A 251 6.97 -20.75 -6.99
C THR A 251 7.33 -20.15 -8.35
N GLU A 252 6.34 -19.64 -9.08
CA GLU A 252 6.57 -19.00 -10.38
C GLU A 252 7.44 -17.75 -10.26
N LEU A 253 7.21 -16.92 -9.24
CA LEU A 253 8.05 -15.75 -8.94
C LEU A 253 9.52 -16.13 -8.76
N LYS A 254 9.79 -17.15 -7.92
CA LYS A 254 11.15 -17.64 -7.63
C LYS A 254 11.85 -18.26 -8.84
N ASN A 255 11.10 -18.75 -9.82
CA ASN A 255 11.68 -19.28 -11.05
C ASN A 255 12.18 -18.18 -11.99
N VAL A 256 11.66 -16.94 -11.86
CA VAL A 256 12.00 -15.80 -12.72
C VAL A 256 13.06 -14.88 -12.09
N TRP A 257 13.16 -14.85 -10.77
CA TRP A 257 13.94 -13.86 -10.01
C TRP A 257 15.29 -14.40 -9.54
#